data_AF-A0A672U3X0-F1
#
_entry.id   AF-A0A672U3X0-F1
#
_cell.length_a   1.000
_cell.length_b   1.000
_cell.length_c   1.000
_cell.angle_alpha   90.00
_cell.angle_beta   90.00
_cell.angle_gamma   90.00
#
_symmetry.space_group_name_H-M   'P 1'
#
loop_
_entity.id
_entity.type
_entity.pdbx_description
1 polymer ?
#
loop_
_entity_poly.entity_id
_entity_poly.type
_entity_poly.pdbx_seq_one_letter_code
_entity_poly.pdbx_strand_id
1 'polypeptide(L)' 'GVVKTHSPDVEFCGYCFTHPAESKINFRIQTRGALPAVEPFRKGLNDLMGVCQHVLNTFERSIKEYRAQREEEMQ' A
#
# COMPACT_ATOMS: atom_id res chain seq x y z
N GLY A 1 1.30 -11.53 10.75
CA GLY A 1 0.00 -11.95 10.17
C GLY A 1 0.22 -12.46 8.76
N VAL A 2 -0.61 -13.41 8.31
CA VAL A 2 -0.59 -13.88 6.92
C VAL A 2 -1.45 -12.94 6.09
N VAL A 3 -0.91 -12.40 5.01
CA VAL A 3 -1.65 -11.52 4.09
C VAL A 3 -1.84 -12.30 2.80
N LYS A 4 -3.07 -12.69 2.51
CA LYS A 4 -3.42 -13.29 1.22
C LYS A 4 -3.31 -12.21 0.15
N THR A 5 -2.26 -12.29 -0.65
CA THR A 5 -2.01 -11.36 -1.76
C THR A 5 -2.89 -11.72 -2.95
N HIS A 6 -3.36 -10.70 -3.67
CA HIS A 6 -4.25 -10.85 -4.84
C HIS A 6 -3.49 -11.26 -6.12
N SER A 7 -2.17 -11.45 -6.03
CA SER A 7 -1.30 -11.79 -7.14
C SER A 7 -1.34 -13.30 -7.42
N PRO A 8 -1.68 -13.74 -8.64
CA PRO A 8 -1.77 -15.17 -8.98
C PRO A 8 -0.41 -15.88 -8.83
N ASP A 9 0.69 -15.14 -8.98
CA ASP A 9 2.06 -15.66 -8.90
C ASP A 9 2.58 -15.83 -7.47
N VAL A 10 1.81 -15.41 -6.45
CA VAL A 10 2.22 -15.52 -5.04
C VAL A 10 1.46 -16.67 -4.37
N GLU A 11 2.21 -17.62 -3.84
CA GLU A 11 1.68 -18.74 -3.07
C GLU A 11 1.49 -18.38 -1.59
N PHE A 12 2.48 -17.67 -1.02
CA PHE A 12 2.48 -17.26 0.37
C PHE A 12 3.07 -15.86 0.52
N CYS A 13 2.46 -15.04 1.36
CA CYS A 13 2.99 -13.75 1.77
C CYS A 13 2.64 -13.49 3.24
N GLY A 14 3.62 -13.11 4.04
CA GLY A 14 3.39 -12.83 5.46
C GLY A 14 4.54 -12.10 6.12
N TYR A 15 4.25 -11.50 7.27
CA TYR A 15 5.25 -10.82 8.09
C TYR A 15 5.13 -11.19 9.57
N CYS A 16 6.25 -11.15 10.28
CA CYS A 16 6.29 -11.23 11.74
C CYS A 16 7.28 -10.22 12.33
N PHE A 17 6.96 -9.69 13.51
CA PHE A 17 7.90 -8.92 14.31
C PHE A 17 8.88 -9.88 14.97
N THR A 18 10.17 -9.54 14.96
CA THR A 18 11.20 -10.35 15.65
C THR A 18 11.06 -10.23 17.16
N HIS A 19 10.94 -9.00 17.65
CA HIS A 19 10.71 -8.69 19.05
C HIS A 19 10.12 -7.27 19.17
N PRO A 20 9.17 -6.98 20.09
CA PRO A 20 8.54 -5.65 20.20
C PRO A 20 9.51 -4.49 20.46
N ALA A 21 10.65 -4.77 21.09
CA ALA A 21 11.69 -3.77 21.34
C ALA A 21 12.59 -3.50 20.12
N GLU A 22 12.53 -4.34 19.09
CA GLU A 22 13.30 -4.17 17.86
C GLU A 22 12.38 -3.66 16.75
N SER A 23 12.80 -2.60 16.06
CA SER A 23 12.10 -2.09 14.88
C SER A 23 12.46 -2.91 13.62
N LYS A 24 12.28 -4.23 13.69
CA LYS A 24 12.57 -5.18 12.60
C LYS A 24 11.39 -6.10 12.36
N ILE A 25 11.15 -6.39 11.09
CA ILE A 25 10.17 -7.38 10.63
C ILE A 25 10.84 -8.38 9.70
N ASN A 26 10.43 -9.64 9.80
CA ASN A 26 10.72 -10.63 8.78
C ASN A 26 9.56 -10.64 7.80
N PHE A 27 9.86 -10.39 6.52
CA PHE A 27 8.88 -10.44 5.45
C PHE A 27 9.18 -11.66 4.57
N ARG A 28 8.21 -12.57 4.43
CA ARG A 28 8.38 -13.80 3.65
C ARG A 28 7.40 -13.82 2.49
N ILE A 29 7.93 -14.05 1.30
CA ILE A 29 7.17 -14.24 0.06
C ILE A 29 7.61 -15.58 -0.55
N GLN A 30 6.64 -16.37 -1.01
CA GLN A 30 6.86 -17.55 -1.83
C GLN A 30 6.05 -17.40 -3.10
N THR A 31 6.71 -17.55 -4.25
CA THR A 31 6.10 -17.46 -5.58
C THR A 31 5.76 -18.84 -6.11
N ARG A 32 4.73 -18.92 -6.95
CA ARG A 32 4.38 -20.11 -7.71
C ARG A 32 5.31 -20.18 -8.92
N GLY A 33 6.20 -21.16 -8.96
CA GLY A 33 7.11 -21.39 -10.08
C GLY A 33 8.44 -20.62 -10.01
N ALA A 34 9.02 -20.30 -11.17
CA ALA A 34 10.38 -19.77 -11.27
C ALA A 34 10.49 -18.24 -11.12
N LEU A 35 9.37 -17.53 -10.91
CA LEU A 35 9.38 -16.08 -10.77
C LEU A 35 10.15 -15.68 -9.49
N PRO A 36 11.18 -14.83 -9.57
CA PRO A 36 11.87 -14.33 -8.40
C PRO A 36 10.91 -13.55 -7.48
N ALA A 37 10.93 -13.84 -6.17
CA ALA A 37 10.05 -13.18 -5.20
C ALA A 37 10.27 -11.67 -5.06
N VAL A 38 11.38 -11.13 -5.56
CA VAL A 38 11.65 -9.68 -5.63
C VAL A 38 10.70 -8.95 -6.57
N GLU A 39 10.24 -9.60 -7.64
CA GLU A 39 9.34 -9.00 -8.62
C GLU A 39 7.95 -8.66 -8.04
N PRO A 40 7.22 -9.62 -7.42
CA PRO A 40 5.93 -9.29 -6.79
C PRO A 40 6.11 -8.38 -5.58
N PHE A 41 7.27 -8.41 -4.90
CA PHE A 41 7.57 -7.46 -3.82
C PHE A 41 7.63 -6.01 -4.36
N ARG A 42 8.42 -5.79 -5.41
CA ARG A 42 8.56 -4.47 -6.02
C ARG A 42 7.23 -3.97 -6.60
N LYS A 43 6.49 -4.84 -7.29
CA LYS A 43 5.16 -4.52 -7.80
C LYS A 43 4.21 -4.13 -6.66
N GLY A 44 4.16 -4.92 -5.58
CA GLY A 44 3.31 -4.62 -4.43
C GLY A 44 3.62 -3.28 -3.77
N LEU A 45 4.91 -2.90 -3.68
CA LEU A 45 5.31 -1.59 -3.17
C LEU A 45 4.87 -0.45 -4.09
N ASN A 46 5.02 -0.60 -5.41
CA ASN A 46 4.55 0.39 -6.38
C ASN A 46 3.03 0.55 -6.36
N ASP A 47 2.30 -0.56 -6.27
CA ASP A 47 0.83 -0.55 -6.18
C ASP A 47 0.38 0.19 -4.90
N LEU A 48 1.04 -0.06 -3.76
CA LEU A 48 0.77 0.65 -2.50
C LEU A 48 1.04 2.15 -2.61
N MET A 49 2.17 2.56 -3.21
CA MET A 49 2.46 3.98 -3.46
C MET A 49 1.38 4.62 -4.34
N GLY A 50 0.93 3.93 -5.38
CA GLY A 50 -0.14 4.39 -6.26
C GLY A 50 -1.46 4.62 -5.52
N VAL A 51 -1.82 3.71 -4.61
CA VAL A 51 -3.01 3.87 -3.75
C VAL A 51 -2.85 5.08 -2.83
N CYS A 52 -1.71 5.23 -2.16
CA CYS A 52 -1.46 6.39 -1.29
C CYS A 52 -1.55 7.72 -2.06
N GLN A 53 -0.99 7.78 -3.27
CA GLN A 53 -1.08 8.97 -4.11
C GLN A 53 -2.52 9.27 -4.53
N HIS A 54 -3.30 8.25 -4.87
CA HIS A 54 -4.70 8.43 -5.24
C HIS A 54 -5.54 8.96 -4.07
N VAL A 55 -5.32 8.43 -2.86
CA VAL A 55 -5.97 8.90 -1.63
C VAL A 55 -5.62 10.37 -1.37
N LEU A 56 -4.33 10.73 -1.46
CA LEU A 56 -3.87 12.10 -1.26
C LEU A 56 -4.52 13.06 -2.27
N ASN A 57 -4.46 12.74 -3.56
CA ASN A 57 -5.04 13.59 -4.61
C ASN A 57 -6.55 13.79 -4.43
N THR A 58 -7.27 12.73 -4.05
CA THR A 58 -8.71 12.80 -3.81
C THR A 58 -9.01 13.67 -2.60
N PHE A 59 -8.24 13.53 -1.52
CA PHE A 59 -8.38 14.36 -0.33
C PHE A 59 -8.12 15.84 -0.63
N GLU A 60 -7.01 16.15 -1.30
CA GLU A 60 -6.66 17.52 -1.67
C GLU A 60 -7.72 18.16 -2.57
N ARG A 61 -8.25 17.41 -3.55
CA ARG A 61 -9.33 17.88 -4.41
C ARG A 61 -10.59 18.21 -3.59
N SER A 62 -11.05 17.29 -2.75
CA SER A 62 -12.25 17.50 -1.93
C SER A 62 -12.10 18.69 -0.98
N ILE A 63 -10.91 18.88 -0.38
CA ILE A 63 -10.65 20.04 0.48
C ILE A 63 -10.64 21.34 -0.31
N LYS A 64 -10.09 21.35 -1.52
CA LYS A 64 -10.08 22.53 -2.39
C LYS A 64 -11.51 22.91 -2.80
N GLU A 65 -12.30 21.94 -3.23
CA GLU A 65 -13.71 22.13 -3.59
C GLU A 65 -14.51 22.68 -2.40
N TYR A 66 -14.34 22.09 -1.22
CA TYR A 66 -14.99 22.57 0.00
C TYR A 66 -14.61 24.02 0.34
N ARG A 67 -13.32 24.37 0.26
CA ARG A 67 -12.87 25.75 0.54
C ARG A 67 -13.44 26.75 -0.46
N ALA A 68 -13.46 26.42 -1.75
CA ALA A 68 -14.04 27.28 -2.78
C ALA A 68 -15.53 27.52 -2.55
N GLN A 69 -16.30 26.47 -2.26
CA GLN A 69 -17.74 26.59 -1.94
C GLN A 69 -17.98 27.50 -0.72
N ARG A 70 -17.17 27.35 0.32
CA ARG A 70 -17.27 28.20 1.52
C ARG A 70 -16.91 29.66 1.27
N GLU A 71 -15.98 29.94 0.38
CA GLU A 71 -15.61 31.30 -0.01
C GLU A 71 -16.73 31.96 -0.82
N GLU A 72 -17.39 31.22 -1.72
CA GLU A 72 -18.56 31.68 -2.47
C GLU A 72 -19.78 31.94 -1.56
N GLU A 73 -20.02 31.12 -0.53
CA GLU A 73 -21.10 31.34 0.45
C GLU A 73 -20.90 32.57 1.36
N MET A 74 -19.66 33.06 1.49
CA MET A 74 -19.33 34.24 2.30
C MET A 74 -19.32 35.54 1.48
N GLN A 75 -19.55 35.48 0.16
CA GLN A 75 -19.72 36.62 -0.74
C GLN A 75 -21.19 36.92 -0.99
#